data_AF-A0A8X7XW13-F1
#
_entry.id   AF-A0A8X7XW13-F1
#
_cell.length_a   1.000
_cell.length_b   1.000
_cell.length_c   1.000
_cell.angle_alpha   90.00
_cell.angle_beta   90.00
_cell.angle_gamma   90.00
#
_symmetry.space_group_name_H-M   'P 1'
#
loop_
_entity.id
_entity.type
_entity.pdbx_description
1 polymer ?
#
loop_
_entity_poly.entity_id
_entity_poly.type
_entity_poly.pdbx_seq_one_letter_code
_entity_poly.pdbx_strand_id
1 'polypeptide(L)'
;MDAMKVSARDSRHQKDKDLNLIPEHFQVALKSSISESTSSLRSPLLSISYNTVDRIIKQDFDREKPVQGVYVYLINLGSQSKNYAYSYSEGDPSPGFTKCLGTIWTGKERYLWIDLSAGPVDYGPAISGDGVLPRGEFHPLTAMHGRPKSHKALLADLASLIWNAYQVLLVPSLRIPVHFENSLIVEFIHIYGSGSGKDLSGLDWKEIEKTFMVEANEGGLLLGNQNLAFRNYEVNYDQCSICSFAISRSINSYTSRFLFDNYTLIVSEYLDSKRLHQILSDSAEEFRRMAGTPEEDFSRVLPVYVFDLDYNTLLMLDRYHQSVAFRDMVIAVRTKTTQTVSDYSCNGRHMFTHTRVLERPLVGSILQSMWGVSPTHLSWSPRHNNTLVDYTWSVGQTPFGPFSEISSLSFVQKDAARRNVLLTSLNYSITSVVDVLESIIAHGGDRKLLKQSQHVQFIQRWNLFKYKLDKAISAMSHMDFDMALYYLRSSDHDMYAIHSLVYHASQELEASLVCFKDPPFPWGSVSMSAVVFFALVYVYSKRERLFRNKRKQF
;
A
#
# COMPACT_ATOMS: atom_id res chain seq x y z
N MET A 1 16.88 32.20 -10.34
CA MET A 1 16.49 31.43 -11.55
C MET A 1 17.16 30.08 -11.38
N ASP A 2 16.59 29.26 -10.51
CA ASP A 2 17.36 28.31 -9.71
C ASP A 2 16.63 26.96 -9.66
N ALA A 3 17.39 25.88 -9.57
CA ALA A 3 16.82 24.60 -9.16
C ALA A 3 16.81 24.56 -7.62
N MET A 4 15.64 24.26 -7.05
CA MET A 4 15.36 24.39 -5.63
C MET A 4 15.26 23.01 -4.99
N LYS A 5 15.99 22.82 -3.89
CA LYS A 5 15.94 21.62 -3.07
C LYS A 5 14.92 21.80 -1.96
N VAL A 6 13.91 20.94 -1.91
CA VAL A 6 12.94 20.89 -0.81
C VAL A 6 13.19 19.61 -0.01
N SER A 7 13.48 19.77 1.28
CA SER A 7 13.66 18.66 2.21
C SER A 7 12.51 18.65 3.22
N ALA A 8 11.83 17.53 3.35
CA ALA A 8 10.86 17.32 4.43
C ALA A 8 11.62 16.94 5.72
N ARG A 9 11.91 17.93 6.58
CA ARG A 9 12.45 17.72 7.93
C ARG A 9 11.43 18.15 8.99
N ASP A 10 11.41 17.45 10.12
CA ASP A 10 10.62 17.85 11.29
C ASP A 10 11.17 19.18 11.83
N SER A 11 10.35 20.22 11.73
CA SER A 11 10.67 21.59 12.07
C SER A 11 10.69 21.77 13.59
N ARG A 12 11.80 21.42 14.24
CA ARG A 12 12.03 21.92 15.61
C ARG A 12 13.41 22.48 15.92
N HIS A 13 14.47 22.12 15.20
CA HIS A 13 15.78 22.75 15.37
C HIS A 13 16.55 22.84 14.05
N GLN A 14 16.41 23.95 13.31
CA GLN A 14 17.52 24.64 12.63
C GLN A 14 16.98 25.96 12.04
N LYS A 15 17.54 27.09 12.48
CA LYS A 15 17.37 28.40 11.83
C LYS A 15 18.02 28.37 10.44
N ASP A 16 17.38 29.05 9.49
CA ASP A 16 17.93 29.62 8.25
C ASP A 16 19.37 29.23 7.92
N LYS A 17 19.55 28.22 7.06
CA LYS A 17 20.76 28.06 6.23
C LYS A 17 20.51 27.02 5.13
N ASP A 18 20.82 27.47 3.91
CA ASP A 18 21.12 26.68 2.71
C ASP A 18 19.94 26.30 1.79
N LEU A 19 19.35 27.32 1.14
CA LEU A 19 18.91 27.16 -0.26
C LEU A 19 20.18 26.95 -1.12
N ASN A 20 20.67 25.71 -1.19
CA ASN A 20 21.76 25.38 -2.10
C ASN A 20 21.25 25.38 -3.54
N LEU A 21 21.70 26.35 -4.34
CA LEU A 21 21.54 26.29 -5.79
C LEU A 21 22.30 25.05 -6.32
N ILE A 22 21.63 24.25 -7.15
CA ILE A 22 22.28 23.19 -7.92
C ILE A 22 23.39 23.81 -8.81
N PRO A 23 24.55 23.14 -9.01
CA PRO A 23 25.67 23.71 -9.77
C PRO A 23 25.29 24.23 -11.17
N GLU A 24 25.88 25.34 -11.62
CA GLU A 24 25.70 25.91 -12.97
C GLU A 24 25.89 24.90 -14.10
N HIS A 25 26.73 23.87 -13.88
CA HIS A 25 26.94 22.74 -14.78
C HIS A 25 25.65 22.01 -15.18
N PHE A 26 24.63 22.00 -14.33
CA PHE A 26 23.33 21.41 -14.62
C PHE A 26 22.63 22.11 -15.80
N GLN A 27 22.53 23.43 -15.75
CA GLN A 27 21.86 24.20 -16.80
C GLN A 27 22.62 24.10 -18.12
N VAL A 28 23.96 24.10 -18.05
CA VAL A 28 24.82 23.96 -19.24
C VAL A 28 24.60 22.60 -19.90
N ALA A 29 24.64 21.50 -19.14
CA ALA A 29 24.47 20.15 -19.67
C ALA A 29 23.08 19.92 -20.29
N LEU A 30 22.03 20.47 -19.67
CA LEU A 30 20.67 20.32 -20.18
C LEU A 30 20.43 21.20 -21.40
N LYS A 31 20.90 22.46 -21.40
CA LYS A 31 20.83 23.35 -22.57
C LYS A 31 21.63 22.81 -23.76
N SER A 32 22.82 22.25 -23.53
CA SER A 32 23.61 21.63 -24.58
C SER A 32 22.86 20.43 -25.17
N SER A 33 22.33 19.55 -24.32
CA SER A 33 21.53 18.39 -24.74
C SER A 33 20.29 18.79 -25.56
N ILE A 34 19.57 19.84 -25.16
CA ILE A 34 18.43 20.38 -25.93
C ILE A 34 18.87 20.89 -27.30
N SER A 35 20.03 21.55 -27.38
CA SER A 35 20.54 22.12 -28.63
C SER A 35 21.06 21.07 -29.62
N GLU A 36 21.69 20.01 -29.12
CA GLU A 36 22.26 18.92 -29.91
C GLU A 36 21.20 17.92 -30.39
N SER A 37 20.12 17.78 -29.62
CA SER A 37 19.06 16.82 -29.92
C SER A 37 18.25 17.24 -31.15
N THR A 38 18.07 16.30 -32.07
CA THR A 38 17.30 16.51 -33.29
C THR A 38 15.80 16.42 -33.02
N SER A 39 15.03 17.32 -33.63
CA SER A 39 13.58 17.31 -33.50
C SER A 39 12.99 16.15 -34.29
N SER A 40 12.11 15.37 -33.67
CA SER A 40 11.39 14.29 -34.36
C SER A 40 10.20 14.85 -35.11
N LEU A 41 9.99 14.42 -36.35
CA LEU A 41 8.76 14.73 -37.11
C LEU A 41 7.49 14.12 -36.45
N ARG A 42 7.66 13.12 -35.59
CA ARG A 42 6.55 12.35 -35.02
C ARG A 42 6.10 12.89 -33.65
N SER A 43 6.90 13.72 -32.97
CA SER A 43 6.63 14.18 -31.60
C SER A 43 6.82 15.70 -31.52
N PRO A 44 5.89 16.44 -30.90
CA PRO A 44 6.11 17.85 -30.61
C PRO A 44 7.15 18.06 -29.48
N LEU A 45 7.45 17.01 -28.71
CA LEU A 45 8.44 17.03 -27.64
C LEU A 45 9.75 16.42 -28.12
N LEU A 46 10.85 17.11 -27.84
CA LEU A 46 12.21 16.62 -27.99
C LEU A 46 12.54 15.63 -26.87
N SER A 47 13.09 14.47 -27.23
CA SER A 47 13.40 13.39 -26.30
C SER A 47 14.81 13.56 -25.73
N ILE A 48 14.93 13.72 -24.42
CA ILE A 48 16.22 13.83 -23.72
C ILE A 48 16.39 12.63 -22.80
N SER A 49 17.57 12.03 -22.74
CA SER A 49 17.82 10.98 -21.75
C SER A 49 17.70 11.52 -20.33
N TYR A 50 16.90 10.86 -19.48
CA TYR A 50 16.77 11.21 -18.06
C TYR A 50 18.14 11.20 -17.35
N ASN A 51 19.06 10.33 -17.80
CA ASN A 51 20.38 10.15 -17.23
C ASN A 51 21.25 11.42 -17.28
N THR A 52 20.98 12.33 -18.24
CA THR A 52 21.66 13.63 -18.33
C THR A 52 21.49 14.44 -17.04
N VAL A 53 20.29 14.44 -16.48
CA VAL A 53 19.93 15.13 -15.25
C VAL A 53 20.23 14.28 -14.03
N ASP A 54 19.83 13.00 -14.08
CA ASP A 54 19.88 12.12 -12.93
C ASP A 54 21.31 11.92 -12.40
N ARG A 55 22.30 11.78 -13.29
CA ARG A 55 23.70 11.64 -12.89
C ARG A 55 24.20 12.83 -12.07
N ILE A 56 23.79 14.04 -12.42
CA ILE A 56 24.21 15.28 -11.73
C ILE A 56 23.53 15.37 -10.37
N ILE A 57 22.23 15.11 -10.33
CA ILE A 57 21.45 15.15 -9.09
C ILE A 57 21.88 14.06 -8.12
N LYS A 58 22.17 12.85 -8.62
CA LYS A 58 22.73 11.77 -7.83
C LYS A 58 24.07 12.16 -7.21
N GLN A 59 24.98 12.74 -8.00
CA GLN A 59 26.28 13.22 -7.49
C GLN A 59 26.11 14.29 -6.40
N ASP A 60 25.16 15.21 -6.55
CA ASP A 60 24.84 16.21 -5.53
C ASP A 60 24.29 15.55 -4.25
N PHE A 61 23.33 14.64 -4.41
CA PHE A 61 22.75 13.86 -3.31
C PHE A 61 23.83 13.09 -2.54
N ASP A 62 24.70 12.38 -3.25
CA ASP A 62 25.79 11.59 -2.69
C ASP A 62 26.86 12.46 -2.02
N ARG A 63 27.09 13.69 -2.53
CA ARG A 63 28.02 14.66 -1.92
C ARG A 63 27.49 15.18 -0.59
N GLU A 64 26.21 15.51 -0.52
CA GLU A 64 25.61 16.02 0.72
C GLU A 64 25.42 14.92 1.77
N LYS A 65 25.45 13.63 1.37
CA LYS A 65 25.21 12.45 2.24
C LYS A 65 24.13 12.69 3.28
N PRO A 66 22.92 13.10 2.86
CA PRO A 66 21.92 13.47 3.83
C PRO A 66 21.52 12.26 4.67
N VAL A 67 21.76 12.37 5.98
CA VAL A 67 21.58 11.23 6.91
C VAL A 67 20.11 10.86 7.07
N GLN A 68 19.18 11.82 6.92
CA GLN A 68 17.76 11.64 7.18
C GLN A 68 16.90 12.51 6.24
N GLY A 69 15.94 11.90 5.55
CA GLY A 69 14.93 12.59 4.75
C GLY A 69 14.80 12.11 3.30
N VAL A 70 13.74 12.56 2.64
CA VAL A 70 13.56 12.44 1.19
C VAL A 70 13.76 13.82 0.56
N TYR A 71 14.43 13.84 -0.58
CA TYR A 71 14.85 15.06 -1.25
C TYR A 71 14.12 15.24 -2.57
N VAL A 72 13.37 16.34 -2.68
CA VAL A 72 12.69 16.72 -3.91
C VAL A 72 13.45 17.86 -4.56
N TYR A 73 14.01 17.60 -5.73
CA TYR A 73 14.69 18.58 -6.56
C TYR A 73 13.68 19.15 -7.56
N LEU A 74 13.38 20.44 -7.44
CA LEU A 74 12.52 21.16 -8.37
C LEU A 74 13.40 21.89 -9.38
N ILE A 75 13.33 21.48 -10.63
CA ILE A 75 14.08 22.09 -11.73
C ILE A 75 13.16 23.08 -12.44
N ASN A 76 13.67 24.29 -12.69
CA ASN A 76 12.99 25.28 -13.49
C ASN A 76 14.03 26.09 -14.30
N LEU A 77 14.17 25.75 -15.58
CA LEU A 77 15.02 26.47 -16.52
C LEU A 77 14.32 27.69 -17.15
N GLY A 78 13.04 27.90 -16.87
CA GLY A 78 12.20 28.89 -17.54
C GLY A 78 11.89 28.47 -18.99
N SER A 79 11.40 29.43 -19.78
CA SER A 79 11.02 29.18 -21.18
C SER A 79 12.19 28.68 -22.01
N GLN A 80 12.03 27.51 -22.64
CA GLN A 80 12.99 26.97 -23.60
C GLN A 80 12.54 27.23 -25.04
N SER A 81 13.48 27.21 -25.99
CA SER A 81 13.19 27.40 -27.42
C SER A 81 12.45 26.21 -28.05
N LYS A 82 12.62 25.02 -27.48
CA LYS A 82 11.96 23.78 -27.88
C LYS A 82 11.37 23.10 -26.64
N ASN A 83 10.16 22.58 -26.78
CA ASN A 83 9.56 21.75 -25.74
C ASN A 83 10.27 20.40 -25.73
N TYR A 84 10.57 19.90 -24.53
CA TYR A 84 11.31 18.66 -24.32
C TYR A 84 10.71 17.86 -23.17
N ALA A 85 10.99 16.57 -23.15
CA ALA A 85 10.66 15.66 -22.07
C ALA A 85 11.67 14.51 -22.04
N TYR A 86 11.69 13.77 -20.93
CA TYR A 86 12.69 12.75 -20.66
C TYR A 86 12.27 11.36 -21.13
N SER A 87 13.12 10.70 -21.90
CA SER A 87 13.03 9.27 -22.18
C SER A 87 13.73 8.47 -21.07
N TYR A 88 13.11 7.36 -20.67
CA TYR A 88 13.59 6.49 -19.60
C TYR A 88 14.29 5.21 -20.08
N SER A 89 14.14 4.87 -21.37
CA SER A 89 14.71 3.66 -21.98
C SER A 89 15.48 4.01 -23.26
N GLU A 90 16.52 3.23 -23.57
CA GLU A 90 17.35 3.43 -24.76
C GLU A 90 16.65 3.04 -26.07
N GLY A 91 16.91 3.77 -27.15
CA GLY A 91 16.37 3.51 -28.49
C GLY A 91 15.19 4.41 -28.86
N ASP A 92 14.98 4.60 -30.17
CA ASP A 92 13.98 5.51 -30.70
C ASP A 92 12.56 4.89 -30.74
N PRO A 93 11.51 5.71 -30.55
CA PRO A 93 10.14 5.24 -30.71
C PRO A 93 9.85 4.88 -32.18
N SER A 94 9.13 3.78 -32.40
CA SER A 94 8.73 3.30 -33.72
C SER A 94 7.19 3.37 -33.88
N PRO A 95 6.64 3.22 -35.10
CA PRO A 95 5.18 3.18 -35.27
C PRO A 95 4.49 2.03 -34.53
N GLY A 96 5.22 0.92 -34.29
CA GLY A 96 4.74 -0.21 -33.49
C GLY A 96 5.24 -0.19 -32.04
N PHE A 97 5.92 0.88 -31.61
CA PHE A 97 6.46 1.00 -30.26
C PHE A 97 6.45 2.44 -29.77
N THR A 98 5.50 2.73 -28.89
CA THR A 98 5.33 4.06 -28.28
C THR A 98 6.05 4.10 -26.94
N LYS A 99 7.08 4.94 -26.86
CA LYS A 99 7.75 5.29 -25.60
C LYS A 99 7.16 6.56 -25.01
N CYS A 100 6.75 6.49 -23.76
CA CYS A 100 6.25 7.65 -23.04
C CYS A 100 7.42 8.45 -22.47
N LEU A 101 7.47 9.73 -22.83
CA LEU A 101 8.41 10.70 -22.24
C LEU A 101 7.77 11.35 -21.03
N GLY A 102 8.53 11.69 -20.00
CA GLY A 102 8.03 12.40 -18.84
C GLY A 102 8.89 13.52 -18.29
N THR A 103 8.48 14.06 -17.14
CA THR A 103 9.07 15.28 -16.55
C THR A 103 9.63 15.03 -15.16
N ILE A 104 9.59 13.77 -14.71
CA ILE A 104 9.94 13.37 -13.36
C ILE A 104 10.85 12.15 -13.36
N TRP A 105 11.57 11.94 -12.27
CA TRP A 105 12.29 10.70 -12.00
C TRP A 105 12.38 10.46 -10.51
N THR A 106 12.19 9.21 -10.11
CA THR A 106 12.36 8.72 -8.74
C THR A 106 13.65 7.90 -8.67
N GLY A 107 14.62 8.33 -7.87
CA GLY A 107 15.90 7.64 -7.75
C GLY A 107 15.82 6.30 -7.02
N LYS A 108 16.92 5.54 -7.06
CA LYS A 108 17.10 4.35 -6.23
C LYS A 108 17.23 4.67 -4.75
N GLU A 109 17.91 5.77 -4.46
CA GLU A 109 18.06 6.37 -3.14
C GLU A 109 16.94 7.40 -2.91
N ARG A 110 16.82 7.95 -1.69
CA ARG A 110 15.71 8.83 -1.26
C ARG A 110 15.76 10.24 -1.84
N TYR A 111 15.88 10.35 -3.16
CA TYR A 111 15.69 11.58 -3.90
C TYR A 111 14.80 11.36 -5.13
N LEU A 112 14.21 12.46 -5.59
CA LEU A 112 13.51 12.53 -6.85
C LEU A 112 13.68 13.93 -7.42
N TRP A 113 13.50 14.05 -8.72
CA TRP A 113 13.49 15.35 -9.37
C TRP A 113 12.24 15.53 -10.24
N ILE A 114 11.80 16.77 -10.29
CA ILE A 114 10.67 17.22 -11.10
C ILE A 114 11.12 18.42 -11.90
N ASP A 115 11.09 18.31 -13.21
CA ASP A 115 11.36 19.42 -14.12
C ASP A 115 10.07 20.11 -14.53
N LEU A 116 9.87 21.30 -13.97
CA LEU A 116 8.72 22.16 -14.22
C LEU A 116 8.80 22.85 -15.59
N SER A 117 9.98 22.86 -16.23
CA SER A 117 10.21 23.40 -17.57
C SER A 117 10.12 22.34 -18.67
N ALA A 118 10.14 21.05 -18.32
CA ALA A 118 9.89 19.95 -19.25
C ALA A 118 8.37 19.76 -19.48
N GLY A 119 7.97 19.45 -20.71
CA GLY A 119 6.58 19.28 -21.12
C GLY A 119 6.09 20.32 -22.14
N PRO A 120 4.76 20.48 -22.30
CA PRO A 120 3.70 19.74 -21.58
C PRO A 120 3.62 18.27 -22.02
N VAL A 121 3.50 17.37 -21.05
CA VAL A 121 3.26 15.92 -21.26
C VAL A 121 1.80 15.58 -21.00
N ASP A 122 1.34 14.46 -21.54
CA ASP A 122 -0.02 13.96 -21.36
C ASP A 122 -0.03 12.44 -21.28
N TYR A 123 -0.79 11.88 -20.34
CA TYR A 123 -0.94 10.44 -20.14
C TYR A 123 -2.37 10.11 -19.77
N GLY A 124 -2.84 8.94 -20.16
CA GLY A 124 -4.05 8.37 -19.59
C GLY A 124 -4.82 7.52 -20.59
N PRO A 125 -6.01 7.06 -20.19
CA PRO A 125 -6.96 6.42 -21.08
C PRO A 125 -7.23 7.26 -22.33
N ALA A 126 -7.15 6.65 -23.50
CA ALA A 126 -7.32 7.31 -24.80
C ALA A 126 -8.79 7.63 -25.12
N ILE A 127 -9.73 6.85 -24.59
CA ILE A 127 -11.16 6.97 -24.88
C ILE A 127 -11.93 7.42 -23.64
N SER A 128 -11.85 6.63 -22.56
CA SER A 128 -12.59 6.88 -21.33
C SER A 128 -11.90 6.24 -20.13
N GLY A 129 -11.85 6.97 -19.02
CA GLY A 129 -11.33 6.48 -17.76
C GLY A 129 -10.84 7.63 -16.89
N ASP A 130 -10.47 7.29 -15.66
CA ASP A 130 -10.00 8.27 -14.66
C ASP A 130 -8.48 8.45 -14.71
N GLY A 131 -7.99 9.46 -13.99
CA GLY A 131 -6.56 9.68 -13.75
C GLY A 131 -5.76 10.22 -14.93
N VAL A 132 -6.43 10.64 -16.01
CA VAL A 132 -5.80 11.32 -17.15
C VAL A 132 -5.00 12.53 -16.66
N LEU A 133 -3.74 12.62 -17.07
CA LEU A 133 -2.94 13.83 -17.06
C LEU A 133 -3.22 14.59 -18.37
N PRO A 134 -4.05 15.64 -18.35
CA PRO A 134 -4.48 16.29 -19.59
C PRO A 134 -3.42 17.24 -20.14
N ARG A 135 -3.44 17.45 -21.46
CA ARG A 135 -2.81 18.62 -22.09
C ARG A 135 -3.54 19.88 -21.63
N GLY A 136 -2.86 20.80 -20.93
CA GLY A 136 -3.42 22.11 -20.58
C GLY A 136 -3.19 22.54 -19.14
N GLU A 137 -3.99 23.48 -18.63
CA GLU A 137 -3.71 24.19 -17.36
C GLU A 137 -4.28 23.54 -16.09
N PHE A 138 -4.96 22.40 -16.24
CA PHE A 138 -5.78 21.80 -15.18
C PHE A 138 -5.00 20.88 -14.23
N HIS A 139 -3.73 20.59 -14.51
CA HIS A 139 -2.89 19.78 -13.63
C HIS A 139 -1.59 20.53 -13.26
N PRO A 140 -1.09 20.45 -12.01
CA PRO A 140 0.09 21.22 -11.58
C PRO A 140 1.34 21.08 -12.48
N LEU A 141 1.61 19.87 -13.01
CA LEU A 141 2.73 19.63 -13.92
C LEU A 141 2.56 20.31 -15.29
N THR A 142 1.33 20.48 -15.75
CA THR A 142 1.03 21.01 -17.09
C THR A 142 0.63 22.49 -17.06
N ALA A 143 0.18 22.97 -15.90
CA ALA A 143 -0.12 24.36 -15.58
C ALA A 143 1.02 25.33 -15.90
N MET A 144 2.27 24.89 -15.73
CA MET A 144 3.48 25.69 -15.99
C MET A 144 3.69 26.03 -17.48
N HIS A 145 3.05 25.27 -18.36
CA HIS A 145 3.13 25.42 -19.82
C HIS A 145 1.95 26.18 -20.43
N GLY A 146 0.99 26.57 -19.59
CA GLY A 146 -0.17 27.36 -20.01
C GLY A 146 0.07 28.86 -19.93
N ARG A 147 -1.02 29.61 -19.83
CA ARG A 147 -1.01 31.07 -19.67
C ARG A 147 -0.28 31.46 -18.37
N PRO A 148 0.41 32.62 -18.36
CA PRO A 148 1.05 33.13 -17.16
C PRO A 148 0.04 33.22 -16.00
N LYS A 149 0.33 32.50 -14.92
CA LYS A 149 -0.49 32.49 -13.70
C LYS A 149 -0.02 33.55 -12.71
N SER A 150 -0.90 33.96 -11.80
CA SER A 150 -0.50 34.76 -10.64
C SER A 150 0.45 33.95 -9.75
N HIS A 151 1.33 34.64 -9.01
CA HIS A 151 2.24 34.01 -8.04
C HIS A 151 1.50 33.10 -7.05
N LYS A 152 0.28 33.47 -6.62
CA LYS A 152 -0.52 32.66 -5.69
C LYS A 152 -0.98 31.35 -6.30
N ALA A 153 -1.41 31.38 -7.57
CA ALA A 153 -1.83 30.17 -8.28
C ALA A 153 -0.64 29.24 -8.54
N LEU A 154 0.51 29.79 -8.92
CA LEU A 154 1.75 29.03 -9.07
C LEU A 154 2.16 28.32 -7.77
N LEU A 155 2.10 29.02 -6.64
CA LEU A 155 2.42 28.43 -5.33
C LEU A 155 1.42 27.35 -4.93
N ALA A 156 0.13 27.52 -5.26
CA ALA A 156 -0.90 26.51 -5.01
C ALA A 156 -0.66 25.24 -5.84
N ASP A 157 -0.33 25.39 -7.13
CA ASP A 157 0.01 24.28 -8.01
C ASP A 157 1.25 23.53 -7.47
N LEU A 158 2.30 24.27 -7.08
CA LEU A 158 3.51 23.67 -6.51
C LEU A 158 3.24 22.94 -5.19
N ALA A 159 2.48 23.55 -4.29
CA ALA A 159 2.10 22.93 -3.03
C ALA A 159 1.25 21.65 -3.26
N SER A 160 0.33 21.68 -4.21
CA SER A 160 -0.46 20.51 -4.61
C SER A 160 0.41 19.39 -5.16
N LEU A 161 1.42 19.73 -5.98
CA LEU A 161 2.35 18.77 -6.55
C LEU A 161 3.21 18.10 -5.48
N ILE A 162 3.78 18.89 -4.56
CA ILE A 162 4.57 18.38 -3.43
C ILE A 162 3.70 17.52 -2.51
N TRP A 163 2.46 17.95 -2.24
CA TRP A 163 1.52 17.17 -1.43
C TRP A 163 1.17 15.82 -2.07
N ASN A 164 0.89 15.82 -3.38
CA ASN A 164 0.60 14.60 -4.11
C ASN A 164 1.83 13.67 -4.16
N ALA A 165 3.04 14.21 -4.37
CA ALA A 165 4.30 13.46 -4.27
C ALA A 165 4.48 12.82 -2.88
N TYR A 166 4.18 13.55 -1.81
CA TYR A 166 4.22 13.02 -0.45
C TYR A 166 3.26 11.83 -0.28
N GLN A 167 1.99 11.99 -0.70
CA GLN A 167 0.96 10.95 -0.56
C GLN A 167 1.30 9.67 -1.33
N VAL A 168 1.83 9.80 -2.54
CA VAL A 168 2.09 8.66 -3.43
C VAL A 168 3.46 8.03 -3.18
N LEU A 169 4.49 8.83 -2.93
CA LEU A 169 5.88 8.35 -2.94
C LEU A 169 6.43 8.08 -1.53
N LEU A 170 6.00 8.84 -0.52
CA LEU A 170 6.51 8.71 0.85
C LEU A 170 5.58 7.89 1.73
N VAL A 171 4.27 8.14 1.62
CA VAL A 171 3.26 7.44 2.41
C VAL A 171 2.20 6.76 1.54
N PRO A 172 2.62 5.92 0.56
CA PRO A 172 1.66 5.21 -0.29
C PRO A 172 0.65 4.42 0.53
N SER A 173 -0.52 4.24 -0.08
CA SER A 173 -1.59 3.42 0.50
C SER A 173 -1.15 1.95 0.60
N LEU A 174 -1.59 1.27 1.66
CA LEU A 174 -1.38 -0.16 1.86
C LEU A 174 -2.43 -0.93 1.03
N ARG A 175 -1.99 -1.77 0.08
CA ARG A 175 -2.92 -2.53 -0.78
C ARG A 175 -3.58 -3.70 -0.06
N ILE A 176 -2.78 -4.46 0.69
CA ILE A 176 -3.20 -5.63 1.47
C ILE A 176 -2.42 -5.66 2.78
N PRO A 177 -2.96 -6.27 3.85
CA PRO A 177 -2.19 -6.52 5.07
C PRO A 177 -1.04 -7.50 4.80
N VAL A 178 0.13 -7.21 5.37
CA VAL A 178 1.38 -7.93 5.16
C VAL A 178 2.01 -8.20 6.52
N HIS A 179 1.96 -9.45 6.97
CA HIS A 179 2.57 -9.84 8.24
C HIS A 179 4.08 -10.01 8.08
N PHE A 180 4.80 -9.80 9.19
CA PHE A 180 6.23 -10.07 9.24
C PHE A 180 6.45 -11.58 9.22
N GLU A 181 7.26 -12.07 8.30
CA GLU A 181 7.73 -13.45 8.23
C GLU A 181 9.22 -13.48 7.95
N ASN A 182 9.98 -14.35 8.62
CA ASN A 182 11.44 -14.44 8.45
C ASN A 182 11.82 -15.00 7.07
N SER A 183 11.06 -15.96 6.56
CA SER A 183 11.32 -16.65 5.30
C SER A 183 10.28 -16.24 4.25
N LEU A 184 10.73 -15.57 3.19
CA LEU A 184 9.90 -15.17 2.05
C LEU A 184 10.33 -15.98 0.82
N ILE A 185 9.39 -16.66 0.18
CA ILE A 185 9.66 -17.48 -1.01
C ILE A 185 8.72 -17.09 -2.14
N VAL A 186 9.27 -16.83 -3.31
CA VAL A 186 8.51 -16.65 -4.55
C VAL A 186 8.69 -17.89 -5.40
N GLU A 187 7.58 -18.54 -5.74
CA GLU A 187 7.57 -19.77 -6.55
C GLU A 187 7.00 -19.47 -7.92
N PHE A 188 7.87 -19.41 -8.94
CA PHE A 188 7.45 -19.31 -10.32
C PHE A 188 6.96 -20.67 -10.82
N ILE A 189 5.74 -20.68 -11.33
CA ILE A 189 5.08 -21.85 -11.87
C ILE A 189 4.81 -21.57 -13.35
N HIS A 190 5.72 -22.04 -14.21
CA HIS A 190 5.62 -21.85 -15.66
C HIS A 190 4.76 -22.96 -16.27
N ILE A 191 3.57 -22.58 -16.73
CA ILE A 191 2.64 -23.48 -17.40
C ILE A 191 2.81 -23.27 -18.91
N TYR A 192 3.44 -24.23 -19.59
CA TYR A 192 3.86 -24.10 -20.99
C TYR A 192 3.13 -25.08 -21.92
N GLY A 193 2.87 -24.67 -23.16
CA GLY A 193 2.31 -25.53 -24.21
C GLY A 193 3.34 -26.40 -24.94
N SER A 194 2.90 -27.48 -25.58
CA SER A 194 3.79 -28.47 -26.23
C SER A 194 4.24 -28.10 -27.66
N GLY A 195 3.66 -27.08 -28.31
CA GLY A 195 3.69 -26.93 -29.77
C GLY A 195 4.88 -26.17 -30.36
N SER A 196 5.60 -25.38 -29.56
CA SER A 196 6.83 -24.70 -29.98
C SER A 196 7.80 -24.72 -28.82
N GLY A 197 9.09 -25.00 -29.08
CA GLY A 197 10.12 -24.97 -28.03
C GLY A 197 9.98 -23.73 -27.15
N LYS A 198 10.32 -23.86 -25.86
CA LYS A 198 10.14 -22.84 -24.81
C LYS A 198 10.68 -21.47 -25.26
N ASP A 199 9.85 -20.67 -25.93
CA ASP A 199 10.22 -19.34 -26.37
C ASP A 199 10.16 -18.42 -25.15
N LEU A 200 11.27 -18.37 -24.40
CA LEU A 200 11.40 -17.55 -23.20
C LEU A 200 11.67 -16.07 -23.52
N SER A 201 11.52 -15.63 -24.78
CA SER A 201 11.63 -14.20 -25.09
C SER A 201 10.56 -13.42 -24.32
N GLY A 202 10.98 -12.39 -23.59
CA GLY A 202 10.10 -11.63 -22.69
C GLY A 202 9.67 -12.37 -21.42
N LEU A 203 10.37 -13.45 -21.04
CA LEU A 203 10.19 -14.13 -19.76
C LEU A 203 11.54 -14.63 -19.21
N ASP A 204 12.40 -13.71 -18.80
CA ASP A 204 13.65 -14.04 -18.09
C ASP A 204 13.45 -14.06 -16.57
N TRP A 205 13.31 -15.26 -16.00
CA TRP A 205 13.21 -15.48 -14.55
C TRP A 205 14.39 -14.89 -13.77
N LYS A 206 15.61 -14.96 -14.33
CA LYS A 206 16.82 -14.46 -13.67
C LYS A 206 16.83 -12.95 -13.62
N GLU A 207 16.29 -12.27 -14.64
CA GLU A 207 16.17 -10.82 -14.63
C GLU A 207 15.19 -10.33 -13.56
N ILE A 208 14.04 -11.01 -13.44
CA ILE A 208 13.04 -10.73 -12.40
C ILE A 208 13.66 -10.97 -11.01
N GLU A 209 14.27 -12.14 -10.79
CA GLU A 209 14.95 -12.48 -9.54
C GLU A 209 16.04 -11.46 -9.18
N LYS A 210 16.91 -11.12 -10.14
CA LYS A 210 17.98 -10.13 -9.96
C LYS A 210 17.44 -8.78 -9.49
N THR A 211 16.29 -8.36 -10.02
CA THR A 211 15.66 -7.08 -9.64
C THR A 211 15.36 -7.02 -8.14
N PHE A 212 14.93 -8.13 -7.53
CA PHE A 212 14.66 -8.19 -6.10
C PHE A 212 15.92 -8.48 -5.28
N MET A 213 16.76 -9.42 -5.73
CA MET A 213 17.94 -9.88 -4.97
C MET A 213 19.01 -8.80 -4.83
N VAL A 214 19.17 -7.91 -5.82
CA VAL A 214 20.07 -6.74 -5.69
C VAL A 214 19.63 -5.86 -4.52
N GLU A 215 18.35 -5.50 -4.48
CA GLU A 215 17.82 -4.60 -3.45
C GLU A 215 17.67 -5.30 -2.08
N ALA A 216 17.52 -6.63 -2.05
CA ALA A 216 17.57 -7.43 -0.83
C ALA A 216 18.98 -7.45 -0.22
N ASN A 217 20.01 -7.69 -1.04
CA ASN A 217 21.40 -7.76 -0.61
C ASN A 217 21.97 -6.39 -0.18
N GLU A 218 21.49 -5.31 -0.79
CA GLU A 218 21.85 -3.93 -0.44
C GLU A 218 21.08 -3.40 0.79
N GLY A 219 20.19 -4.20 1.41
CA GLY A 219 19.40 -3.81 2.58
C GLY A 219 18.26 -2.82 2.28
N GLY A 220 17.87 -2.70 1.01
CA GLY A 220 16.84 -1.78 0.56
C GLY A 220 15.41 -2.35 0.60
N LEU A 221 15.22 -3.66 0.44
CA LEU A 221 13.89 -4.26 0.30
C LEU A 221 13.39 -4.99 1.55
N LEU A 222 14.27 -5.76 2.18
CA LEU A 222 13.94 -6.63 3.32
C LEU A 222 13.96 -5.86 4.64
N LEU A 223 13.15 -6.30 5.60
CA LEU A 223 13.05 -5.69 6.93
C LEU A 223 13.69 -6.59 8.00
N GLY A 224 14.61 -6.07 8.82
CA GLY A 224 15.24 -6.86 9.88
C GLY A 224 15.96 -8.11 9.35
N ASN A 225 15.60 -9.27 9.87
CA ASN A 225 16.26 -10.56 9.60
C ASN A 225 15.54 -11.40 8.54
N GLN A 226 14.78 -10.78 7.63
CA GLN A 226 14.11 -11.47 6.54
C GLN A 226 15.11 -12.06 5.53
N ASN A 227 14.75 -13.20 4.95
CA ASN A 227 15.43 -13.82 3.82
C ASN A 227 14.45 -13.98 2.65
N LEU A 228 14.95 -13.85 1.42
CA LEU A 228 14.18 -13.98 0.19
C LEU A 228 14.80 -15.07 -0.69
N ALA A 229 13.97 -16.00 -1.14
CA ALA A 229 14.36 -17.05 -2.09
C ALA A 229 13.39 -17.13 -3.27
N PHE A 230 13.92 -17.55 -4.41
CA PHE A 230 13.14 -17.81 -5.63
C PHE A 230 13.25 -19.28 -6.01
N ARG A 231 12.15 -19.84 -6.50
CA ARG A 231 12.08 -21.21 -7.00
C ARG A 231 11.34 -21.24 -8.33
N ASN A 232 11.75 -22.14 -9.19
CA ASN A 232 11.16 -22.30 -10.52
C ASN A 232 10.63 -23.73 -10.67
N TYR A 233 9.38 -23.82 -11.09
CA TYR A 233 8.67 -25.05 -11.39
C TYR A 233 8.07 -24.97 -12.78
N GLU A 234 7.97 -26.10 -13.45
CA GLU A 234 7.45 -26.20 -14.80
C GLU A 234 6.30 -27.21 -14.85
N VAL A 235 5.21 -26.84 -15.51
CA VAL A 235 4.03 -27.68 -15.68
C VAL A 235 3.67 -27.70 -17.16
N ASN A 236 3.55 -28.89 -17.74
CA ASN A 236 3.07 -29.03 -19.11
C ASN A 236 1.55 -28.81 -19.14
N TYR A 237 1.09 -27.83 -19.91
CA TYR A 237 -0.33 -27.46 -20.02
C TYR A 237 -1.20 -28.63 -20.50
N ASP A 238 -0.73 -29.43 -21.46
CA ASP A 238 -1.51 -30.54 -22.05
C ASP A 238 -1.68 -31.72 -21.08
N GLN A 239 -0.78 -31.82 -20.10
CA GLN A 239 -0.85 -32.83 -19.04
C GLN A 239 -1.57 -32.33 -17.78
N CYS A 240 -1.93 -31.04 -17.74
CA CYS A 240 -2.56 -30.40 -16.60
C CYS A 240 -4.07 -30.22 -16.85
N SER A 241 -4.87 -31.20 -16.40
CA SER A 241 -6.34 -31.16 -16.47
C SER A 241 -6.92 -29.94 -15.74
N ILE A 242 -6.31 -29.54 -14.62
CA ILE A 242 -6.71 -28.35 -13.86
C ILE A 242 -6.43 -27.08 -14.65
N CYS A 243 -5.25 -26.98 -15.30
CA CYS A 243 -4.87 -25.80 -16.07
C CYS A 243 -5.81 -25.59 -17.25
N SER A 244 -6.11 -26.66 -17.99
CA SER A 244 -7.05 -26.62 -19.12
C SER A 244 -8.48 -26.30 -18.67
N PHE A 245 -8.92 -26.85 -17.53
CA PHE A 245 -10.20 -26.50 -16.92
C PHE A 245 -10.24 -25.03 -16.48
N ALA A 246 -9.19 -24.53 -15.83
CA ALA A 246 -9.10 -23.17 -15.33
C ALA A 246 -9.20 -22.14 -16.47
N ILE A 247 -8.40 -22.33 -17.54
CA ILE A 247 -8.44 -21.46 -18.72
C ILE A 247 -9.81 -21.52 -19.39
N SER A 248 -10.31 -22.71 -19.74
CA SER A 248 -11.59 -22.85 -20.46
C SER A 248 -12.79 -22.28 -19.69
N ARG A 249 -12.80 -22.39 -18.36
CA ARG A 249 -13.87 -21.84 -17.50
C ARG A 249 -13.75 -20.36 -17.21
N SER A 250 -12.61 -19.75 -17.50
CA SER A 250 -12.37 -18.34 -17.20
C SER A 250 -12.34 -17.46 -18.46
N ILE A 251 -12.44 -18.05 -19.65
CA ILE A 251 -12.61 -17.29 -20.90
C ILE A 251 -14.00 -16.68 -20.92
N ASN A 252 -14.04 -15.36 -21.10
CA ASN A 252 -15.24 -14.57 -21.34
C ASN A 252 -15.05 -13.72 -22.61
N SER A 253 -16.15 -13.33 -23.24
CA SER A 253 -16.15 -12.42 -24.38
C SER A 253 -16.62 -11.02 -23.99
N TYR A 254 -16.03 -9.99 -24.59
CA TYR A 254 -16.52 -8.62 -24.53
C TYR A 254 -16.64 -8.02 -25.93
N THR A 255 -17.50 -7.04 -26.10
CA THR A 255 -17.64 -6.30 -27.36
C THR A 255 -17.13 -4.88 -27.19
N SER A 256 -16.05 -4.53 -27.90
CA SER A 256 -15.54 -3.17 -27.98
C SER A 256 -16.13 -2.43 -29.18
N ARG A 257 -16.27 -1.12 -29.03
CA ARG A 257 -16.69 -0.21 -30.11
C ARG A 257 -15.47 0.56 -30.58
N PHE A 258 -15.03 0.32 -31.80
CA PHE A 258 -13.98 1.10 -32.43
C PHE A 258 -14.59 2.10 -33.40
N LEU A 259 -14.17 3.36 -33.28
CA LEU A 259 -14.49 4.40 -34.25
C LEU A 259 -13.29 4.56 -35.17
N PHE A 260 -13.36 3.90 -36.33
CA PHE A 260 -12.50 4.23 -37.48
C PHE A 260 -13.25 5.32 -38.27
N ASP A 261 -13.74 5.00 -39.47
CA ASP A 261 -14.63 5.89 -40.23
C ASP A 261 -16.13 5.69 -39.88
N ASN A 262 -16.49 4.50 -39.39
CA ASN A 262 -17.81 4.11 -38.88
C ASN A 262 -17.64 3.32 -37.57
N TYR A 263 -18.69 3.22 -36.76
CA TYR A 263 -18.68 2.38 -35.55
C TYR A 263 -18.62 0.90 -35.92
N THR A 264 -17.49 0.25 -35.64
CA THR A 264 -17.32 -1.20 -35.79
C THR A 264 -17.34 -1.86 -34.41
N LEU A 265 -18.14 -2.92 -34.27
CA LEU A 265 -18.17 -3.77 -33.08
C LEU A 265 -17.18 -4.93 -33.27
N ILE A 266 -16.21 -5.06 -32.36
CA ILE A 266 -15.26 -6.18 -32.36
C ILE A 266 -15.53 -7.00 -31.10
N VAL A 267 -15.77 -8.30 -31.27
CA VAL A 267 -15.88 -9.24 -30.15
C VAL A 267 -14.50 -9.81 -29.87
N SER A 268 -14.03 -9.63 -28.65
CA SER A 268 -12.72 -10.09 -28.19
C SER A 268 -12.88 -10.94 -26.95
N GLU A 269 -12.01 -11.93 -26.78
CA GLU A 269 -11.97 -12.79 -25.60
C GLU A 269 -10.98 -12.26 -24.57
N TYR A 270 -11.23 -12.57 -23.30
CA TYR A 270 -10.35 -12.27 -22.18
C TYR A 270 -10.49 -13.32 -21.08
N LEU A 271 -9.51 -13.37 -20.19
CA LEU A 271 -9.55 -14.25 -19.02
C LEU A 271 -10.03 -13.47 -17.79
N ASP A 272 -11.08 -13.95 -17.14
CA ASP A 272 -11.52 -13.44 -15.85
C ASP A 272 -10.54 -13.86 -14.74
N SER A 273 -9.80 -12.88 -14.21
CA SER A 273 -8.75 -13.16 -13.24
C SER A 273 -9.29 -13.69 -11.92
N LYS A 274 -10.48 -13.26 -11.50
CA LYS A 274 -11.11 -13.70 -10.25
C LYS A 274 -11.58 -15.13 -10.35
N ARG A 275 -12.11 -15.52 -11.53
CA ARG A 275 -12.51 -16.90 -11.78
C ARG A 275 -11.31 -17.83 -11.82
N LEU A 276 -10.21 -17.41 -12.46
CA LEU A 276 -8.95 -18.16 -12.44
C LEU A 276 -8.40 -18.31 -11.02
N HIS A 277 -8.36 -17.21 -10.25
CA HIS A 277 -7.94 -17.21 -8.86
C HIS A 277 -8.73 -18.22 -8.04
N GLN A 278 -10.06 -18.17 -8.10
CA GLN A 278 -10.92 -19.11 -7.38
C GLN A 278 -10.60 -20.56 -7.72
N ILE A 279 -10.48 -20.89 -9.01
CA ILE A 279 -10.21 -22.28 -9.44
C ILE A 279 -8.83 -22.74 -8.95
N LEU A 280 -7.81 -21.89 -9.03
CA LEU A 280 -6.45 -22.21 -8.57
C LEU A 280 -6.36 -22.32 -7.04
N SER A 281 -7.08 -21.49 -6.29
CA SER A 281 -7.18 -21.59 -4.83
C SER A 281 -7.87 -22.89 -4.42
N ASP A 282 -8.99 -23.25 -5.07
CA ASP A 282 -9.75 -24.47 -4.78
C ASP A 282 -8.96 -25.76 -5.14
N SER A 283 -7.99 -25.66 -6.04
CA SER A 283 -7.18 -26.80 -6.53
C SER A 283 -5.70 -26.76 -6.10
N ALA A 284 -5.36 -25.91 -5.12
CA ALA A 284 -3.98 -25.62 -4.74
C ALA A 284 -3.17 -26.87 -4.31
N GLU A 285 -3.78 -27.81 -3.57
CA GLU A 285 -3.10 -29.05 -3.15
C GLU A 285 -2.75 -29.96 -4.33
N GLU A 286 -3.70 -30.14 -5.26
CA GLU A 286 -3.51 -30.96 -6.44
C GLU A 286 -2.46 -30.34 -7.36
N PHE A 287 -2.50 -29.01 -7.50
CA PHE A 287 -1.50 -28.26 -8.26
C PHE A 287 -0.10 -28.45 -7.67
N ARG A 288 0.06 -28.33 -6.35
CA ARG A 288 1.34 -28.56 -5.67
C ARG A 288 1.91 -29.96 -5.93
N ARG A 289 1.05 -30.98 -5.89
CA ARG A 289 1.45 -32.37 -6.20
C ARG A 289 1.91 -32.53 -7.64
N MET A 290 1.21 -31.92 -8.59
CA MET A 290 1.58 -31.98 -10.01
C MET A 290 2.87 -31.21 -10.32
N ALA A 291 3.05 -30.04 -9.72
CA ALA A 291 4.25 -29.21 -9.90
C ALA A 291 5.47 -29.70 -9.13
N GLY A 292 5.30 -30.66 -8.20
CA GLY A 292 6.38 -31.20 -7.37
C GLY A 292 6.91 -30.19 -6.35
N THR A 293 6.08 -29.27 -5.88
CA THR A 293 6.45 -28.24 -4.90
C THR A 293 6.45 -28.84 -3.48
N PRO A 294 7.51 -28.65 -2.67
CA PRO A 294 7.55 -29.15 -1.30
C PRO A 294 6.54 -28.42 -0.42
N GLU A 295 6.04 -29.10 0.62
CA GLU A 295 5.32 -28.41 1.69
C GLU A 295 6.31 -27.66 2.58
N GLU A 296 6.05 -26.38 2.79
CA GLU A 296 6.83 -25.55 3.70
C GLU A 296 6.01 -25.16 4.91
N ASP A 297 6.44 -25.62 6.07
CA ASP A 297 5.95 -25.13 7.34
C ASP A 297 6.74 -23.86 7.72
N PHE A 298 6.02 -22.80 8.13
CA PHE A 298 6.57 -21.55 8.68
C PHE A 298 7.28 -20.58 7.72
N SER A 299 7.02 -20.66 6.40
CA SER A 299 7.45 -19.66 5.41
C SER A 299 6.25 -18.95 4.76
N ARG A 300 6.44 -17.69 4.34
CA ARG A 300 5.49 -17.05 3.42
C ARG A 300 5.85 -17.40 1.98
N VAL A 301 5.07 -18.29 1.39
CA VAL A 301 5.20 -18.70 0.00
C VAL A 301 4.22 -17.91 -0.87
N LEU A 302 4.73 -17.28 -1.93
CA LEU A 302 3.94 -16.62 -2.97
C LEU A 302 4.04 -17.39 -4.29
N PRO A 303 3.02 -18.16 -4.68
CA PRO A 303 2.97 -18.77 -6.00
C PRO A 303 2.69 -17.74 -7.09
N VAL A 304 3.44 -17.82 -8.18
CA VAL A 304 3.35 -16.97 -9.37
C VAL A 304 3.06 -17.87 -10.57
N TYR A 305 1.79 -17.99 -10.92
CA TYR A 305 1.33 -18.79 -12.06
C TYR A 305 1.52 -18.00 -13.34
N VAL A 306 2.28 -18.55 -14.29
CA VAL A 306 2.48 -17.95 -15.62
C VAL A 306 1.96 -18.89 -16.68
N PHE A 307 0.78 -18.56 -17.22
CA PHE A 307 0.14 -19.28 -18.32
C PHE A 307 0.73 -18.82 -19.66
N ASP A 308 1.64 -19.61 -20.19
CA ASP A 308 2.25 -19.42 -21.50
C ASP A 308 1.51 -20.27 -22.53
N LEU A 309 0.42 -19.70 -23.05
CA LEU A 309 -0.56 -20.42 -23.85
C LEU A 309 -0.18 -20.40 -25.33
N ASP A 310 -0.29 -21.56 -25.97
CA ASP A 310 -0.06 -21.75 -27.41
C ASP A 310 -1.19 -21.21 -28.31
N TYR A 311 -1.98 -20.25 -27.82
CA TYR A 311 -3.11 -19.66 -28.53
C TYR A 311 -2.66 -18.53 -29.46
N ASN A 312 -3.24 -18.51 -30.66
CA ASN A 312 -3.04 -17.42 -31.62
C ASN A 312 -3.94 -16.22 -31.33
N THR A 313 -5.06 -16.42 -30.62
CA THR A 313 -5.91 -15.34 -30.15
C THR A 313 -5.27 -14.67 -28.93
N LEU A 314 -5.39 -13.35 -28.86
CA LEU A 314 -4.93 -12.59 -27.70
C LEU A 314 -5.86 -12.85 -26.51
N LEU A 315 -5.30 -13.35 -25.41
CA LEU A 315 -5.98 -13.44 -24.13
C LEU A 315 -5.23 -12.60 -23.09
N MET A 316 -5.93 -11.62 -22.53
CA MET A 316 -5.45 -10.76 -21.45
C MET A 316 -6.31 -10.98 -20.20
N LEU A 317 -5.75 -10.77 -19.02
CA LEU A 317 -6.49 -10.80 -17.76
C LEU A 317 -7.33 -9.53 -17.63
N ASP A 318 -8.64 -9.72 -17.41
CA ASP A 318 -9.61 -8.63 -17.27
C ASP A 318 -9.50 -7.59 -18.40
N ARG A 319 -9.25 -8.07 -19.63
CA ARG A 319 -9.10 -7.31 -20.89
C ARG A 319 -7.80 -6.52 -21.02
N TYR A 320 -7.19 -6.08 -19.92
CA TYR A 320 -6.11 -5.08 -19.95
C TYR A 320 -4.76 -5.56 -19.40
N HIS A 321 -4.77 -6.57 -18.52
CA HIS A 321 -3.61 -6.92 -17.72
C HIS A 321 -2.90 -8.16 -18.26
N GLN A 322 -1.57 -8.11 -18.28
CA GLN A 322 -0.75 -9.31 -18.49
C GLN A 322 -0.54 -10.10 -17.19
N SER A 323 -0.61 -9.40 -16.05
CA SER A 323 -0.42 -9.95 -14.71
C SER A 323 -1.33 -9.27 -13.70
N VAL A 324 -1.92 -10.06 -12.82
CA VAL A 324 -2.81 -9.59 -11.73
C VAL A 324 -2.32 -10.16 -10.40
N ALA A 325 -2.21 -9.26 -9.42
CA ALA A 325 -1.79 -9.57 -8.07
C ALA A 325 -3.00 -9.76 -7.14
N PHE A 326 -3.13 -10.97 -6.58
CA PHE A 326 -4.04 -11.31 -5.49
C PHE A 326 -3.31 -11.28 -4.14
N ARG A 327 -4.03 -11.51 -3.03
CA ARG A 327 -3.40 -11.51 -1.70
C ARG A 327 -2.45 -12.69 -1.49
N ASP A 328 -2.76 -13.81 -2.12
CA ASP A 328 -2.19 -15.14 -1.92
C ASP A 328 -1.45 -15.68 -3.14
N MET A 329 -1.63 -15.09 -4.33
CA MET A 329 -0.94 -15.51 -5.55
C MET A 329 -0.81 -14.38 -6.58
N VAL A 330 0.04 -14.60 -7.58
CA VAL A 330 0.09 -13.79 -8.81
C VAL A 330 -0.28 -14.68 -9.98
N ILE A 331 -1.11 -14.16 -10.89
CA ILE A 331 -1.49 -14.84 -12.13
C ILE A 331 -1.06 -13.97 -13.30
N ALA A 332 -0.29 -14.53 -14.22
CA ALA A 332 0.10 -13.90 -15.47
C ALA A 332 -0.27 -14.76 -16.67
N VAL A 333 -0.53 -14.12 -17.80
CA VAL A 333 -0.85 -14.78 -19.06
C VAL A 333 -0.06 -14.16 -20.20
N ARG A 334 0.38 -15.00 -21.13
CA ARG A 334 0.81 -14.58 -22.46
C ARG A 334 0.35 -15.59 -23.52
N THR A 335 0.27 -15.12 -24.76
CA THR A 335 -0.16 -15.90 -25.94
C THR A 335 0.85 -15.71 -27.08
N LYS A 336 0.65 -16.37 -28.24
CA LYS A 336 1.55 -16.23 -29.40
C LYS A 336 1.52 -14.83 -30.03
N THR A 337 0.42 -14.10 -29.84
CA THR A 337 0.33 -12.70 -30.27
C THR A 337 1.37 -11.89 -29.49
N THR A 338 2.20 -11.11 -30.20
CA THR A 338 3.34 -10.38 -29.62
C THR A 338 3.03 -8.93 -29.25
N GLN A 339 2.01 -8.33 -29.87
CA GLN A 339 1.64 -6.94 -29.69
C GLN A 339 0.12 -6.73 -29.77
N THR A 340 -0.38 -5.76 -29.04
CA THR A 340 -1.77 -5.27 -29.13
C THR A 340 -1.85 -3.77 -28.94
N VAL A 341 -2.89 -3.15 -29.49
CA VAL A 341 -3.20 -1.74 -29.23
C VAL A 341 -3.73 -1.63 -27.80
N SER A 342 -3.17 -0.69 -27.05
CA SER A 342 -3.59 -0.40 -25.69
C SER A 342 -4.68 0.67 -25.66
N ASP A 343 -5.55 0.63 -24.65
CA ASP A 343 -6.54 1.68 -24.38
C ASP A 343 -5.91 2.96 -23.80
N TYR A 344 -4.59 2.99 -23.62
CA TYR A 344 -3.84 4.13 -23.11
C TYR A 344 -3.19 4.93 -24.25
N SER A 345 -3.03 6.21 -23.99
CA SER A 345 -2.24 7.12 -24.82
C SER A 345 -1.24 7.86 -23.96
N CYS A 346 -0.08 8.16 -24.54
CA CYS A 346 0.89 9.06 -23.96
C CYS A 346 1.47 9.98 -25.02
N ASN A 347 1.68 11.23 -24.64
CA ASN A 347 2.31 12.27 -25.45
C ASN A 347 1.62 12.41 -26.83
N GLY A 348 0.29 12.25 -26.85
CA GLY A 348 -0.55 12.33 -28.04
C GLY A 348 -0.44 11.15 -29.00
N ARG A 349 0.06 10.00 -28.53
CA ARG A 349 0.11 8.76 -29.31
C ARG A 349 -0.55 7.62 -28.55
N HIS A 350 -1.20 6.73 -29.30
CA HIS A 350 -1.68 5.47 -28.75
C HIS A 350 -0.51 4.59 -28.32
N MET A 351 -0.69 3.88 -27.22
CA MET A 351 0.29 2.92 -26.72
C MET A 351 0.08 1.55 -27.33
N PHE A 352 1.18 0.82 -27.48
CA PHE A 352 1.18 -0.58 -27.86
C PHE A 352 1.74 -1.39 -26.70
N THR A 353 1.08 -2.51 -26.37
CA THR A 353 1.53 -3.42 -25.32
C THR A 353 2.22 -4.61 -25.95
N HIS A 354 3.44 -4.90 -25.53
CA HIS A 354 4.16 -6.12 -25.87
C HIS A 354 3.67 -7.27 -24.98
N THR A 355 2.78 -8.08 -25.51
CA THR A 355 2.00 -9.07 -24.75
C THR A 355 2.84 -10.26 -24.29
N ARG A 356 4.01 -10.49 -24.88
CA ARG A 356 4.94 -11.56 -24.47
C ARG A 356 5.99 -11.14 -23.44
N VAL A 357 6.20 -9.83 -23.23
CA VAL A 357 7.13 -9.27 -22.25
C VAL A 357 6.43 -9.18 -20.89
N LEU A 358 6.83 -10.03 -19.95
CA LEU A 358 6.17 -10.20 -18.65
C LEU A 358 7.03 -9.75 -17.47
N GLU A 359 8.32 -9.49 -17.65
CA GLU A 359 9.28 -9.21 -16.57
C GLU A 359 8.80 -8.05 -15.69
N ARG A 360 8.49 -6.91 -16.31
CA ARG A 360 8.01 -5.72 -15.59
C ARG A 360 6.64 -5.92 -14.92
N PRO A 361 5.58 -6.41 -15.62
CA PRO A 361 4.30 -6.74 -14.98
C PRO A 361 4.41 -7.73 -13.81
N LEU A 362 5.31 -8.71 -13.90
CA LEU A 362 5.56 -9.69 -12.83
C LEU A 362 6.24 -9.03 -11.63
N VAL A 363 7.28 -8.21 -11.83
CA VAL A 363 7.91 -7.45 -10.73
C VAL A 363 6.87 -6.61 -10.00
N GLY A 364 6.03 -5.86 -10.73
CA GLY A 364 4.95 -5.07 -10.14
C GLY A 364 3.93 -5.92 -9.36
N SER A 365 3.56 -7.08 -9.88
CA SER A 365 2.56 -7.95 -9.24
C SER A 365 3.10 -8.66 -7.99
N ILE A 366 4.36 -9.09 -8.02
CA ILE A 366 5.06 -9.66 -6.86
C ILE A 366 5.15 -8.62 -5.73
N LEU A 367 5.50 -7.36 -6.04
CA LEU A 367 5.52 -6.28 -5.03
C LEU A 367 4.17 -6.07 -4.34
N GLN A 368 3.09 -6.16 -5.10
CA GLN A 368 1.73 -6.01 -4.60
C GLN A 368 1.33 -7.18 -3.68
N SER A 369 1.60 -8.42 -4.09
CA SER A 369 1.18 -9.61 -3.33
C SER A 369 2.10 -9.94 -2.15
N MET A 370 3.42 -9.80 -2.30
CA MET A 370 4.39 -10.14 -1.25
C MET A 370 4.50 -9.03 -0.20
N TRP A 371 4.54 -7.76 -0.62
CA TRP A 371 4.80 -6.63 0.28
C TRP A 371 3.68 -5.58 0.31
N GLY A 372 2.54 -5.83 -0.33
CA GLY A 372 1.38 -4.93 -0.25
C GLY A 372 1.61 -3.55 -0.85
N VAL A 373 2.65 -3.40 -1.69
CA VAL A 373 3.02 -2.12 -2.31
C VAL A 373 1.94 -1.72 -3.30
N SER A 374 1.32 -0.55 -3.09
CA SER A 374 0.34 -0.04 -4.04
C SER A 374 1.01 0.46 -5.32
N PRO A 375 0.40 0.23 -6.50
CA PRO A 375 0.83 0.89 -7.74
C PRO A 375 0.89 2.41 -7.58
N THR A 376 1.87 3.06 -8.23
CA THR A 376 2.11 4.50 -8.08
C THR A 376 1.01 5.40 -8.64
N HIS A 377 0.10 4.88 -9.46
CA HIS A 377 -1.10 5.61 -9.87
C HIS A 377 -2.32 5.38 -9.00
N LEU A 378 -2.23 4.57 -7.95
CA LEU A 378 -3.37 4.26 -7.09
C LEU A 378 -3.16 4.82 -5.69
N SER A 379 -4.14 5.55 -5.20
CA SER A 379 -4.19 6.04 -3.82
C SER A 379 -5.56 5.83 -3.22
N TRP A 380 -5.63 5.51 -1.93
CA TRP A 380 -6.90 5.40 -1.21
C TRP A 380 -7.36 6.78 -0.73
N SER A 381 -8.62 7.13 -0.99
CA SER A 381 -9.22 8.35 -0.46
C SER A 381 -10.29 8.03 0.57
N PRO A 382 -10.04 8.27 1.87
CA PRO A 382 -11.04 8.10 2.91
C PRO A 382 -12.30 8.96 2.69
N ARG A 383 -12.14 10.14 2.08
CA ARG A 383 -13.26 11.06 1.81
C ARG A 383 -14.23 10.51 0.75
N HIS A 384 -13.69 9.92 -0.30
CA HIS A 384 -14.50 9.33 -1.38
C HIS A 384 -14.87 7.88 -1.08
N ASN A 385 -14.29 7.29 -0.03
CA ASN A 385 -14.36 5.87 0.28
C ASN A 385 -14.06 5.00 -0.95
N ASN A 386 -13.07 5.42 -1.75
CA ASN A 386 -12.73 4.78 -3.00
C ASN A 386 -11.24 4.98 -3.33
N THR A 387 -10.72 4.11 -4.18
CA THR A 387 -9.40 4.25 -4.78
C THR A 387 -9.45 5.29 -5.88
N LEU A 388 -8.55 6.27 -5.82
CA LEU A 388 -8.34 7.28 -6.85
C LEU A 388 -7.23 6.83 -7.79
N VAL A 389 -7.42 7.10 -9.08
CA VAL A 389 -6.44 6.86 -10.13
C VAL A 389 -5.80 8.19 -10.53
N ASP A 390 -4.47 8.25 -10.56
CA ASP A 390 -3.69 9.41 -10.97
C ASP A 390 -2.40 8.95 -11.66
N TYR A 391 -2.32 9.10 -12.99
CA TYR A 391 -1.16 8.61 -13.75
C TYR A 391 0.09 9.51 -13.66
N THR A 392 0.07 10.57 -12.86
CA THR A 392 1.21 11.48 -12.64
C THR A 392 2.52 10.75 -12.32
N TRP A 393 2.46 9.69 -11.49
CA TRP A 393 3.63 8.93 -11.04
C TRP A 393 3.79 7.56 -11.70
N SER A 394 3.13 7.34 -12.84
CA SER A 394 3.25 6.09 -13.61
C SER A 394 4.34 6.10 -14.69
N VAL A 395 5.28 7.05 -14.58
CA VAL A 395 6.45 7.20 -15.46
C VAL A 395 7.73 7.20 -14.63
N GLY A 396 8.88 7.07 -15.28
CA GLY A 396 10.17 7.00 -14.59
C GLY A 396 10.47 5.63 -13.98
N GLN A 397 11.21 5.58 -12.88
CA GLN A 397 11.69 4.35 -12.28
C GLN A 397 10.60 3.63 -11.46
N THR A 398 9.66 3.00 -12.14
CA THR A 398 8.60 2.22 -11.50
C THR A 398 8.15 1.04 -12.35
N PRO A 399 7.96 -0.16 -11.77
CA PRO A 399 7.38 -1.29 -12.49
C PRO A 399 5.86 -1.16 -12.67
N PHE A 400 5.24 -0.10 -12.15
CA PHE A 400 3.79 0.08 -12.15
C PHE A 400 3.29 0.94 -13.31
N GLY A 401 2.01 0.73 -13.64
CA GLY A 401 1.29 1.51 -14.65
C GLY A 401 1.69 1.15 -16.08
N PRO A 402 1.00 1.71 -17.09
CA PRO A 402 1.28 1.42 -18.48
C PRO A 402 2.42 2.29 -19.06
N PHE A 403 2.75 3.43 -18.44
CA PHE A 403 3.61 4.47 -19.03
C PHE A 403 5.11 4.34 -18.68
N SER A 404 5.50 3.37 -17.85
CA SER A 404 6.90 3.05 -17.59
C SER A 404 7.27 1.69 -18.17
N GLU A 405 8.49 1.61 -18.70
CA GLU A 405 9.10 0.40 -19.24
C GLU A 405 10.15 -0.20 -18.28
N ILE A 406 10.41 0.44 -17.14
CA ILE A 406 11.48 0.06 -16.23
C ILE A 406 11.00 -0.99 -15.22
N SER A 407 11.73 -2.09 -15.08
CA SER A 407 11.50 -3.12 -14.06
C SER A 407 12.18 -2.82 -12.73
N SER A 408 13.26 -2.02 -12.72
CA SER A 408 14.03 -1.71 -11.51
C SER A 408 13.24 -0.92 -10.45
N LEU A 409 13.63 -1.06 -9.18
CA LEU A 409 12.94 -0.47 -8.04
C LEU A 409 13.53 0.88 -7.63
N SER A 410 12.66 1.87 -7.41
CA SER A 410 13.02 3.13 -6.75
C SER A 410 12.94 3.01 -5.22
N PHE A 411 13.40 4.03 -4.50
CA PHE A 411 13.24 4.09 -3.04
C PHE A 411 11.79 3.97 -2.59
N VAL A 412 10.82 4.39 -3.43
CA VAL A 412 9.39 4.38 -3.13
C VAL A 412 8.89 2.96 -2.89
N GLN A 413 9.18 2.04 -3.81
CA GLN A 413 8.73 0.65 -3.67
C GLN A 413 9.45 -0.05 -2.50
N LYS A 414 10.74 0.25 -2.32
CA LYS A 414 11.61 -0.30 -1.28
C LYS A 414 11.21 0.12 0.14
N ASP A 415 10.94 1.40 0.34
CA ASP A 415 10.50 1.92 1.64
C ASP A 415 9.05 1.53 1.92
N ALA A 416 8.17 1.52 0.91
CA ALA A 416 6.81 1.03 1.06
C ALA A 416 6.78 -0.44 1.51
N ALA A 417 7.60 -1.31 0.91
CA ALA A 417 7.67 -2.72 1.24
C ALA A 417 7.97 -2.96 2.73
N ARG A 418 8.95 -2.23 3.28
CA ARG A 418 9.32 -2.27 4.70
C ARG A 418 8.26 -1.64 5.60
N ARG A 419 7.75 -0.46 5.22
CA ARG A 419 6.72 0.28 5.97
C ARG A 419 5.42 -0.51 6.10
N ASN A 420 5.01 -1.23 5.07
CA ASN A 420 3.74 -1.95 5.03
C ASN A 420 3.65 -3.06 6.08
N VAL A 421 4.78 -3.73 6.35
CA VAL A 421 4.88 -4.72 7.43
C VAL A 421 4.64 -4.06 8.79
N LEU A 422 5.28 -2.90 9.03
CA LEU A 422 5.13 -2.13 10.27
C LEU A 422 3.72 -1.60 10.45
N LEU A 423 3.09 -1.09 9.39
CA LEU A 423 1.69 -0.63 9.45
C LEU A 423 0.73 -1.76 9.78
N THR A 424 0.93 -2.94 9.20
CA THR A 424 0.11 -4.12 9.50
C THR A 424 0.27 -4.54 10.95
N SER A 425 1.51 -4.59 11.44
CA SER A 425 1.82 -4.88 12.85
C SER A 425 1.19 -3.85 13.79
N LEU A 426 1.33 -2.56 13.50
CA LEU A 426 0.72 -1.49 14.29
C LEU A 426 -0.81 -1.60 14.33
N ASN A 427 -1.44 -1.87 13.18
CA ASN A 427 -2.88 -2.07 13.11
C ASN A 427 -3.34 -3.27 13.96
N TYR A 428 -2.58 -4.37 13.91
CA TYR A 428 -2.85 -5.54 14.74
C TYR A 428 -2.70 -5.25 16.23
N SER A 429 -1.62 -4.60 16.65
CA SER A 429 -1.41 -4.21 18.05
C SER A 429 -2.49 -3.24 18.53
N ILE A 430 -2.93 -2.28 17.71
CA ILE A 430 -4.02 -1.36 18.07
C ILE A 430 -5.34 -2.11 18.19
N THR A 431 -5.68 -2.96 17.23
CA THR A 431 -6.92 -3.76 17.26
C THR A 431 -6.94 -4.66 18.51
N SER A 432 -5.82 -5.31 18.82
CA SER A 432 -5.68 -6.14 20.03
C SER A 432 -5.89 -5.34 21.33
N VAL A 433 -5.41 -4.09 21.40
CA VAL A 433 -5.70 -3.21 22.54
C VAL A 433 -7.18 -2.94 22.64
N VAL A 434 -7.83 -2.62 21.53
CA VAL A 434 -9.27 -2.31 21.50
C VAL A 434 -10.07 -3.48 22.07
N ASP A 435 -9.79 -4.70 21.62
CA ASP A 435 -10.45 -5.92 22.11
C ASP A 435 -10.28 -6.10 23.63
N VAL A 436 -9.06 -5.85 24.14
CA VAL A 436 -8.77 -5.92 25.58
C VAL A 436 -9.55 -4.84 26.36
N LEU A 437 -9.59 -3.61 25.85
CA LEU A 437 -10.32 -2.52 26.48
C LEU A 437 -11.83 -2.76 26.48
N GLU A 438 -12.37 -3.30 25.40
CA GLU A 438 -13.78 -3.70 25.31
C GLU A 438 -14.11 -4.80 26.33
N SER A 439 -13.21 -5.79 26.49
CA SER A 439 -13.35 -6.80 27.54
C SER A 439 -13.36 -6.17 28.94
N ILE A 440 -12.45 -5.24 29.23
CA ILE A 440 -12.45 -4.51 30.52
C ILE A 440 -13.77 -3.77 30.75
N ILE A 441 -14.29 -3.09 29.72
CA ILE A 441 -15.56 -2.35 29.80
C ILE A 441 -16.72 -3.30 30.08
N ALA A 442 -16.79 -4.43 29.37
CA ALA A 442 -17.83 -5.45 29.55
C ALA A 442 -17.89 -5.99 30.98
N HIS A 443 -16.75 -6.07 31.66
CA HIS A 443 -16.64 -6.53 33.05
C HIS A 443 -16.73 -5.41 34.11
N GLY A 444 -17.23 -4.23 33.74
CA GLY A 444 -17.53 -3.15 34.69
C GLY A 444 -16.35 -2.22 35.00
N GLY A 445 -15.28 -2.26 34.20
CA GLY A 445 -14.13 -1.38 34.27
C GLY A 445 -12.90 -1.99 34.95
N ASP A 446 -11.74 -1.38 34.71
CA ASP A 446 -10.41 -1.85 35.14
C ASP A 446 -10.32 -2.03 36.66
N ARG A 447 -10.87 -1.09 37.44
CA ARG A 447 -10.86 -1.12 38.91
C ARG A 447 -11.72 -2.23 39.53
N LYS A 448 -12.75 -2.68 38.82
CA LYS A 448 -13.63 -3.76 39.30
C LYS A 448 -13.09 -5.12 38.89
N LEU A 449 -12.57 -5.21 37.67
CA LEU A 449 -12.01 -6.43 37.12
C LEU A 449 -10.68 -6.81 37.78
N LEU A 450 -9.76 -5.84 37.94
CA LEU A 450 -8.40 -6.11 38.38
C LEU A 450 -8.23 -5.85 39.87
N LYS A 451 -7.63 -6.81 40.60
CA LYS A 451 -7.23 -6.62 42.01
C LYS A 451 -6.15 -5.53 42.11
N GLN A 452 -5.96 -4.92 43.29
CA GLN A 452 -5.04 -3.79 43.48
C GLN A 452 -3.61 -4.04 42.91
N SER A 453 -3.04 -5.24 43.12
CA SER A 453 -1.72 -5.59 42.59
C SER A 453 -1.71 -5.75 41.06
N GLN A 454 -2.73 -6.41 40.51
CA GLN A 454 -2.92 -6.58 39.06
C GLN A 454 -3.19 -5.24 38.37
N HIS A 455 -3.91 -4.33 39.02
CA HIS A 455 -4.18 -2.98 38.53
C HIS A 455 -2.89 -2.17 38.38
N VAL A 456 -2.01 -2.19 39.39
CA VAL A 456 -0.69 -1.55 39.32
C VAL A 456 0.13 -2.11 38.16
N GLN A 457 0.16 -3.44 38.01
CA GLN A 457 0.88 -4.10 36.93
C GLN A 457 0.30 -3.74 35.55
N PHE A 458 -1.03 -3.70 35.42
CA PHE A 458 -1.72 -3.28 34.21
C PHE A 458 -1.33 -1.85 33.82
N ILE A 459 -1.37 -0.90 34.76
CA ILE A 459 -0.99 0.51 34.50
C ILE A 459 0.48 0.63 34.07
N GLN A 460 1.39 -0.12 34.72
CA GLN A 460 2.80 -0.14 34.33
C GLN A 460 3.00 -0.66 32.90
N ARG A 461 2.37 -1.79 32.56
CA ARG A 461 2.45 -2.39 31.22
C ARG A 461 1.81 -1.49 30.16
N TRP A 462 0.67 -0.88 30.47
CA TRP A 462 -0.01 0.07 29.59
C TRP A 462 0.88 1.28 29.26
N ASN A 463 1.51 1.87 30.28
CA ASN A 463 2.41 3.01 30.08
C ASN A 463 3.64 2.64 29.23
N LEU A 464 4.22 1.47 29.45
CA LEU A 464 5.35 0.97 28.63
C LEU A 464 4.92 0.68 27.19
N PHE A 465 3.78 0.02 27.00
CA PHE A 465 3.21 -0.24 25.69
C PHE A 465 3.01 1.05 24.90
N LYS A 466 2.36 2.05 25.50
CA LYS A 466 2.15 3.37 24.88
C LYS A 466 3.48 4.03 24.51
N TYR A 467 4.45 4.03 25.42
CA TYR A 467 5.78 4.59 25.16
C TYR A 467 6.46 3.93 23.97
N LYS A 468 6.41 2.60 23.88
CA LYS A 468 7.00 1.84 22.77
C LYS A 468 6.30 2.13 21.45
N LEU A 469 4.97 2.24 21.44
CA LEU A 469 4.22 2.66 20.24
C LEU A 469 4.63 4.06 19.77
N ASP A 470 4.71 5.04 20.69
CA ASP A 470 5.14 6.40 20.36
C ASP A 470 6.57 6.42 19.77
N LYS A 471 7.47 5.58 20.30
CA LYS A 471 8.83 5.40 19.76
C LYS A 471 8.84 4.70 18.40
N ALA A 472 7.98 3.72 18.18
CA ALA A 472 7.83 3.07 16.88
C ALA A 472 7.37 4.08 15.81
N ILE A 473 6.34 4.89 16.11
CA ILE A 473 5.84 5.94 15.21
C ILE A 473 6.94 6.97 14.93
N SER A 474 7.67 7.39 15.97
CA SER A 474 8.81 8.31 15.81
C SER A 474 9.92 7.71 14.94
N ALA A 475 10.23 6.42 15.07
CA ALA A 475 11.24 5.79 14.22
C ALA A 475 10.76 5.68 12.76
N MET A 476 9.49 5.32 12.55
CA MET A 476 8.87 5.29 11.22
C MET A 476 8.88 6.68 10.54
N SER A 477 8.65 7.76 11.28
CA SER A 477 8.68 9.12 10.71
C SER A 477 10.08 9.55 10.25
N HIS A 478 11.13 8.99 10.85
CA HIS A 478 12.52 9.16 10.42
C HIS A 478 12.95 8.11 9.39
N MET A 479 12.01 7.25 8.96
CA MET A 479 12.24 6.13 8.03
C MET A 479 13.31 5.14 8.53
N ASP A 480 13.44 5.01 9.85
CA ASP A 480 14.22 3.99 10.54
C ASP A 480 13.31 2.80 10.84
N PHE A 481 13.15 1.95 9.83
CA PHE A 481 12.21 0.83 9.87
C PHE A 481 12.65 -0.28 10.81
N ASP A 482 13.95 -0.49 10.99
CA ASP A 482 14.48 -1.53 11.88
C ASP A 482 14.27 -1.15 13.35
N MET A 483 14.52 0.11 13.71
CA MET A 483 14.22 0.61 15.06
C MET A 483 12.70 0.58 15.33
N ALA A 484 11.88 0.92 14.33
CA ALA A 484 10.43 0.80 14.46
C ALA A 484 9.99 -0.65 14.69
N LEU A 485 10.55 -1.62 13.94
CA LEU A 485 10.27 -3.04 14.13
C LEU A 485 10.66 -3.49 15.54
N TYR A 486 11.82 -3.07 16.03
CA TYR A 486 12.29 -3.38 17.38
C TYR A 486 11.27 -2.94 18.45
N TYR A 487 10.80 -1.68 18.38
CA TYR A 487 9.83 -1.17 19.34
C TYR A 487 8.47 -1.87 19.23
N LEU A 488 7.99 -2.17 18.02
CA LEU A 488 6.73 -2.90 17.82
C LEU A 488 6.79 -4.30 18.41
N ARG A 489 7.82 -5.09 18.08
CA ARG A 489 8.01 -6.43 18.66
C ARG A 489 8.17 -6.38 20.17
N SER A 490 8.89 -5.38 20.68
CA SER A 490 9.03 -5.18 22.13
C SER A 490 7.69 -4.84 22.79
N SER A 491 6.78 -4.16 22.08
CA SER A 491 5.46 -3.78 22.58
C SER A 491 4.50 -4.98 22.65
N ASP A 492 4.68 -5.98 21.78
CA ASP A 492 3.86 -7.20 21.78
C ASP A 492 3.99 -7.99 23.10
N HIS A 493 5.15 -7.93 23.76
CA HIS A 493 5.32 -8.51 25.09
C HIS A 493 4.46 -7.83 26.16
N ASP A 494 4.33 -6.50 26.10
CA ASP A 494 3.49 -5.76 27.03
C ASP A 494 2.01 -5.99 26.71
N MET A 495 1.65 -6.02 25.42
CA MET A 495 0.31 -6.39 24.96
C MET A 495 -0.10 -7.76 25.49
N TYR A 496 0.73 -8.78 25.27
CA TYR A 496 0.44 -10.14 25.72
C TYR A 496 0.27 -10.22 27.24
N ALA A 497 1.12 -9.51 28.00
CA ALA A 497 0.99 -9.44 29.45
C ALA A 497 -0.32 -8.78 29.90
N ILE A 498 -0.73 -7.69 29.25
CA ILE A 498 -2.01 -7.01 29.51
C ILE A 498 -3.18 -7.95 29.19
N HIS A 499 -3.17 -8.57 28.01
CA HIS A 499 -4.21 -9.50 27.59
C HIS A 499 -4.33 -10.67 28.58
N SER A 500 -3.22 -11.28 29.00
CA SER A 500 -3.21 -12.36 29.99
C SER A 500 -3.77 -11.91 31.34
N LEU A 501 -3.41 -10.72 31.84
CA LEU A 501 -3.95 -10.18 33.09
C LEU A 501 -5.47 -10.04 33.05
N VAL A 502 -5.99 -9.43 31.97
CA VAL A 502 -7.43 -9.21 31.78
C VAL A 502 -8.17 -10.53 31.61
N TYR A 503 -7.61 -11.45 30.81
CA TYR A 503 -8.19 -12.77 30.60
C TYR A 503 -8.31 -13.56 31.91
N HIS A 504 -7.24 -13.67 32.68
CA HIS A 504 -7.29 -14.38 33.97
C HIS A 504 -8.24 -13.71 34.96
N ALA A 505 -8.26 -12.38 35.04
CA ALA A 505 -9.17 -11.66 35.91
C ALA A 505 -10.65 -11.88 35.50
N SER A 506 -10.94 -11.98 34.21
CA SER A 506 -12.30 -12.25 33.73
C SER A 506 -12.80 -13.65 34.09
N GLN A 507 -11.91 -14.64 34.19
CA GLN A 507 -12.24 -16.02 34.58
C GLN A 507 -12.55 -16.14 36.08
N GLU A 508 -12.01 -15.25 36.90
CA GLU A 508 -12.26 -15.23 38.35
C GLU A 508 -13.59 -14.55 38.72
N LEU A 509 -14.30 -13.96 37.75
CA LEU A 509 -15.58 -13.30 38.00
C LEU A 509 -16.70 -14.33 38.13
N GLU A 510 -17.25 -14.42 39.35
CA GLU A 510 -18.48 -15.15 39.59
C GLU A 510 -19.69 -14.27 39.22
N ALA A 511 -20.50 -14.76 38.28
CA ALA A 511 -21.78 -14.13 37.97
C ALA A 511 -22.77 -14.38 39.11
N SER A 512 -22.89 -13.41 40.03
CA SER A 512 -23.98 -13.44 41.01
C SER A 512 -25.24 -12.81 40.40
N LEU A 513 -26.29 -13.62 40.26
CA LEU A 513 -27.63 -13.14 39.94
C LEU A 513 -28.19 -12.49 41.21
N VAL A 514 -28.12 -11.16 41.30
CA VAL A 514 -28.78 -10.40 42.38
C VAL A 514 -30.27 -10.38 42.08
N CYS A 515 -30.95 -11.50 42.35
CA CYS A 515 -32.36 -11.66 41.98
C CYS A 515 -33.29 -10.75 42.76
N PHE A 516 -33.00 -10.40 44.02
CA PHE A 516 -33.84 -9.49 44.78
C PHE A 516 -33.01 -8.70 45.79
N LYS A 517 -33.22 -7.39 45.81
CA LYS A 517 -32.83 -6.56 46.95
C LYS A 517 -33.90 -6.82 48.01
N ASP A 518 -33.59 -7.64 49.01
CA ASP A 518 -34.56 -7.94 50.08
C ASP A 518 -35.17 -6.63 50.61
N PRO A 519 -36.51 -6.57 50.79
CA PRO A 519 -37.14 -5.38 51.34
C PRO A 519 -36.49 -5.08 52.69
N PRO A 520 -36.18 -3.81 53.00
CA PRO A 520 -35.53 -3.46 54.25
C PRO A 520 -36.34 -4.05 55.41
N PHE A 521 -35.64 -4.71 56.35
CA PHE A 521 -36.27 -5.32 57.53
C PHE A 521 -37.25 -4.32 58.17
N PRO A 522 -38.51 -4.71 58.46
CA PRO A 522 -39.58 -3.77 58.78
C PRO A 522 -39.45 -3.27 60.23
N TRP A 523 -38.40 -2.50 60.50
CA TRP A 523 -38.09 -1.91 61.81
C TRP A 523 -39.28 -1.12 62.35
N GLY A 524 -40.04 -0.42 61.50
CA GLY A 524 -41.25 0.28 61.91
C GLY A 524 -42.29 -0.66 62.54
N SER A 525 -42.57 -1.81 61.92
CA SER A 525 -43.54 -2.80 62.39
C SER A 525 -43.08 -3.46 63.70
N VAL A 526 -41.79 -3.80 63.79
CA VAL A 526 -41.20 -4.42 64.98
C VAL A 526 -41.18 -3.44 66.15
N SER A 527 -40.76 -2.19 65.92
CA SER A 527 -40.76 -1.15 66.95
C SER A 527 -42.17 -0.81 67.43
N MET A 528 -43.16 -0.72 66.54
CA MET A 528 -44.56 -0.51 66.93
C MET A 528 -45.11 -1.66 67.76
N SER A 529 -44.78 -2.90 67.38
CA SER A 529 -45.19 -4.09 68.15
C SER A 529 -44.57 -4.10 69.55
N ALA A 530 -43.30 -3.73 69.67
CA ALA A 530 -42.63 -3.58 70.97
C ALA A 530 -43.29 -2.47 71.81
N VAL A 531 -43.60 -1.31 71.24
CA VAL A 531 -44.27 -0.20 71.93
C VAL A 531 -45.67 -0.62 72.41
N VAL A 532 -46.45 -1.30 71.58
CA VAL A 532 -47.78 -1.82 71.97
C VAL A 532 -47.66 -2.84 73.09
N PHE A 533 -46.68 -3.74 73.01
CA PHE A 533 -46.42 -4.72 74.07
C PHE A 533 -46.06 -4.03 75.39
N PHE A 534 -45.15 -3.06 75.38
CA PHE A 534 -44.81 -2.29 76.59
C PHE A 534 -45.99 -1.46 77.11
N ALA A 535 -46.83 -0.89 76.24
CA ALA A 535 -48.03 -0.17 76.63
C ALA A 535 -49.06 -1.10 77.29
N LEU A 536 -49.27 -2.30 76.75
CA LEU A 536 -50.15 -3.31 77.35
C LEU A 536 -49.62 -3.80 78.69
N VAL A 537 -48.32 -4.06 78.80
CA VAL A 537 -47.66 -4.41 80.07
C VAL A 537 -47.80 -3.27 81.09
N TYR A 538 -47.65 -2.02 80.65
CA TYR A 538 -47.84 -0.84 81.50
C TYR A 538 -49.28 -0.73 82.00
N VAL A 539 -50.27 -0.81 81.11
CA VAL A 539 -51.70 -0.79 81.45
C VAL A 539 -52.07 -1.95 82.39
N TYR A 540 -51.54 -3.14 82.14
CA TYR A 540 -51.73 -4.30 83.01
C TYR A 540 -51.13 -4.06 84.42
N SER A 541 -49.89 -3.55 84.50
CA SER A 541 -49.24 -3.24 85.79
C SER A 541 -49.91 -2.11 86.57
N LYS A 542 -50.58 -1.18 85.88
CA LYS A 542 -51.27 -0.02 86.47
C LYS A 542 -52.79 -0.19 86.54
N ARG A 543 -53.32 -1.39 86.25
CA ARG A 543 -54.76 -1.70 86.16
C ARG A 543 -55.54 -1.22 87.38
N GLU A 544 -55.01 -1.42 88.59
CA GLU A 544 -55.68 -1.00 89.84
C GLU A 544 -55.67 0.52 90.09
N ARG A 545 -54.75 1.27 89.47
CA ARG A 545 -54.74 2.75 89.51
C ARG A 545 -55.58 3.37 88.40
N LEU A 546 -55.59 2.77 87.20
CA LEU A 546 -56.28 3.30 86.02
C LEU A 546 -57.79 3.02 86.04
N PHE A 547 -58.24 1.89 86.60
CA PHE A 547 -59.65 1.50 86.65
C PHE A 547 -60.27 1.63 88.05
N ARG A 548 -59.81 2.60 88.85
CA ARG A 548 -60.38 2.88 90.17
C ARG A 548 -61.77 3.53 90.02
N ASN A 549 -62.80 2.71 90.07
CA ASN A 549 -64.20 3.10 89.98
C ASN A 549 -64.59 4.00 91.18
N LYS A 550 -64.86 5.29 90.94
CA LYS A 550 -65.49 6.17 91.93
C LYS A 550 -67.00 5.92 91.92
N ARG A 551 -67.49 4.86 92.59
CA ARG A 551 -68.87 4.80 93.09
C ARG A 551 -69.11 3.64 94.09
N LYS A 552 -69.69 4.05 95.23
CA LYS A 552 -70.25 3.30 96.40
C LYS A 552 -69.20 2.95 97.48
N GLN A 553 -69.20 3.53 98.69
CA GLN A 553 -70.27 4.08 99.55
C GLN A 553 -71.43 3.09 99.72
N PHE A 554 -71.27 2.09 100.59
CA PHE A 554 -71.70 2.05 101.99
C PHE A 554 -70.93 0.94 102.70
#